data_AF-A0A963QQG5-F1
#
_entry.id   AF-A0A963QQG5-F1
#
_cell.length_a   1.000
_cell.length_b   1.000
_cell.length_c   1.000
_cell.angle_alpha   90.00
_cell.angle_beta   90.00
_cell.angle_gamma   90.00
#
_symmetry.space_group_name_H-M   'P 1'
#
loop_
_entity.id
_entity.type
_entity.pdbx_description
1 polymer ?
#
loop_
_entity_poly.entity_id
_entity_poly.type
_entity_poly.pdbx_seq_one_letter_code
_entity_poly.pdbx_strand_id
1 'polypeptide(L)'
;MLIRSTRFIVSLLALLALAPLVGVLAPSRIAHAEPADIEAAARGVVRVVILGGVGSFKMPVSHGTGFVVDGDKIVTNAHVVADQVLVPGLSIGIVPPQGGEVVPGRVIAVSPGNDLALIEATRPMNLPALAIAGGPPSDGAIVSAVGYPMNVDRAQGLSIGDVLRPQPPVKSRGFISGERPSREFDSILHTAPIARGNSGGPLLDNCGRVLGVNSFGADSDGPDGEFYFAVSTRELLPFLRANKVSARVIALPCRSIAELDAAERADAARETARTMAIAQRQEAAAAARKEKALREAQLSVLEDRDTGMAVAGLLLAVAVVAGMVTWQARHAGDARKSAIAGGATALALIGLLAAWISRPGFNEIDERAISTLAAATPTPSASPTVAANPPQEGQMICSIDLARSRVTSAKTDDIVLDWRKDGCVAGRTQYGLDKGDWARVFVPNDEEVVSVNHYDAARREYRIERFLLGRTAMSAAREERATYTAPSCGAGEDAVRELGAEQTAILSALPSRPNERLVYRCSPAPAAMQDMADKPDSQNDPAGLNDE
;
A
#
# COMPACT_ATOMS: atom_id res chain seq x y z
N MET A 1 12.18 36.89 49.20
CA MET A 1 11.43 35.62 49.01
C MET A 1 10.71 35.54 47.65
N LEU A 2 11.07 36.34 46.62
CA LEU A 2 10.38 36.34 45.32
C LEU A 2 11.27 36.03 44.08
N ILE A 3 12.55 35.66 44.26
CA ILE A 3 13.47 35.40 43.13
C ILE A 3 13.73 33.90 42.91
N ARG A 4 13.21 33.02 43.78
CA ARG A 4 13.37 31.55 43.65
C ARG A 4 12.26 30.86 42.84
N SER A 5 11.17 31.55 42.53
CA SER A 5 9.95 30.96 41.95
C SER A 5 9.97 30.89 40.41
N THR A 6 10.76 31.73 39.74
CA THR A 6 10.83 31.80 38.26
C THR A 6 11.76 30.78 37.64
N ARG A 7 12.72 30.22 38.40
CA ARG A 7 13.64 29.19 37.90
C ARG A 7 13.03 27.78 37.87
N PHE A 8 11.98 27.52 38.65
CA PHE A 8 11.29 26.23 38.66
C PHE A 8 10.28 26.07 37.51
N ILE A 9 9.65 27.17 37.06
CA ILE A 9 8.64 27.13 35.98
C ILE A 9 9.31 27.00 34.60
N VAL A 10 10.47 27.64 34.39
CA VAL A 10 11.20 27.53 33.12
C VAL A 10 11.83 26.14 32.93
N SER A 11 12.25 25.47 34.01
CA SER A 11 12.79 24.10 33.94
C SER A 11 11.71 23.03 33.73
N LEU A 12 10.48 23.25 34.22
CA LEU A 12 9.36 22.32 34.01
C LEU A 12 8.84 22.38 32.56
N LEU A 13 8.86 23.56 31.94
CA LEU A 13 8.50 23.75 30.52
C LEU A 13 9.59 23.22 29.56
N ALA A 14 10.87 23.27 29.95
CA ALA A 14 11.96 22.66 29.16
C ALA A 14 11.92 21.13 29.17
N LEU A 15 11.45 20.50 30.25
CA LEU A 15 11.25 19.04 30.34
C LEU A 15 10.00 18.56 29.58
N LEU A 16 8.96 19.40 29.45
CA LEU A 16 7.78 19.12 28.62
C LEU A 16 8.01 19.35 27.11
N ALA A 17 8.98 20.18 26.74
CA ALA A 17 9.36 20.40 25.34
C ALA A 17 10.29 19.32 24.75
N LEU A 18 10.94 18.49 25.58
CA LEU A 18 11.75 17.34 25.13
C LEU A 18 10.98 16.02 25.04
N ALA A 19 9.71 16.00 25.44
CA ALA A 19 8.93 14.77 25.55
C ALA A 19 8.34 14.16 24.25
N PRO A 20 8.37 14.79 23.03
CA PRO A 20 7.92 14.08 21.83
C PRO A 20 9.07 13.53 20.97
N LEU A 21 10.34 13.56 21.41
CA LEU A 21 11.45 13.06 20.57
C LEU A 21 11.84 11.59 20.81
N VAL A 22 11.31 10.93 21.86
CA VAL A 22 11.70 9.55 22.22
C VAL A 22 10.77 8.48 21.61
N GLY A 23 9.76 8.87 20.83
CA GLY A 23 8.76 7.95 20.26
C GLY A 23 9.09 7.29 18.91
N VAL A 24 10.28 7.48 18.33
CA VAL A 24 10.57 7.05 16.92
C VAL A 24 11.78 6.10 16.78
N LEU A 25 12.25 5.51 17.87
CA LEU A 25 13.18 4.37 17.80
C LEU A 25 12.47 3.10 18.26
N ALA A 26 11.40 2.74 17.55
CA ALA A 26 11.00 1.34 17.53
C ALA A 26 12.13 0.59 16.80
N PRO A 27 12.79 -0.39 17.42
CA PRO A 27 13.69 -1.26 16.69
C PRO A 27 12.89 -1.86 15.54
N SER A 28 13.40 -1.70 14.31
CA SER A 28 12.89 -2.38 13.13
C SER A 28 12.86 -3.87 13.47
N ARG A 29 11.67 -4.36 13.82
CA ARG A 29 11.44 -5.78 14.06
C ARG A 29 11.82 -6.45 12.76
N ILE A 30 12.87 -7.27 12.81
CA ILE A 30 13.29 -8.11 11.69
C ILE A 30 12.02 -8.78 11.17
N ALA A 31 11.68 -8.52 9.90
CA ALA A 31 10.50 -9.05 9.27
C ALA A 31 10.54 -10.57 9.39
N HIS A 32 9.72 -11.12 10.29
CA HIS A 32 9.51 -12.56 10.36
C HIS A 32 8.84 -12.99 9.06
N ALA A 33 9.25 -14.13 8.49
CA ALA A 33 8.47 -14.79 7.45
C ALA A 33 7.01 -14.87 7.89
N GLU A 34 6.06 -14.43 7.06
CA GLU A 34 4.65 -14.62 7.35
C GLU A 34 4.36 -16.13 7.18
N PRO A 35 4.08 -16.88 8.27
CA PRO A 35 3.95 -18.34 8.18
C PRO A 35 2.89 -18.78 7.17
N ALA A 36 1.90 -17.92 6.91
CA ALA A 36 0.83 -18.14 5.95
C ALA A 36 1.32 -18.24 4.50
N ASP A 37 2.37 -17.52 4.10
CA ASP A 37 2.87 -17.58 2.71
C ASP A 37 3.67 -18.85 2.45
N ILE A 38 4.49 -19.26 3.41
CA ILE A 38 5.21 -20.53 3.35
C ILE A 38 4.19 -21.69 3.36
N GLU A 39 3.14 -21.60 4.16
CA GLU A 39 2.04 -22.59 4.14
C GLU A 39 1.34 -22.62 2.79
N ALA A 40 1.10 -21.46 2.16
CA ALA A 40 0.49 -21.37 0.85
C ALA A 40 1.35 -22.00 -0.24
N ALA A 41 2.63 -21.65 -0.30
CA ALA A 41 3.58 -22.24 -1.23
C ALA A 41 3.76 -23.75 -1.00
N ALA A 42 3.78 -24.20 0.25
CA ALA A 42 3.90 -25.61 0.62
C ALA A 42 2.78 -26.50 0.04
N ARG A 43 1.61 -25.94 -0.29
CA ARG A 43 0.51 -26.70 -0.95
C ARG A 43 0.81 -27.06 -2.41
N GLY A 44 1.76 -26.38 -3.05
CA GLY A 44 2.25 -26.73 -4.38
C GLY A 44 3.48 -27.64 -4.36
N VAL A 45 3.94 -28.05 -3.17
CA VAL A 45 5.08 -28.96 -2.99
C VAL A 45 4.56 -30.40 -2.91
N VAL A 46 5.16 -31.28 -3.70
CA VAL A 46 4.75 -32.68 -3.85
C VAL A 46 5.89 -33.62 -3.50
N ARG A 47 5.56 -34.82 -3.07
CA ARG A 47 6.53 -35.90 -2.89
C ARG A 47 6.65 -36.67 -4.20
N VAL A 48 7.87 -36.79 -4.72
CA VAL A 48 8.17 -37.54 -5.94
C VAL A 48 8.71 -38.90 -5.51
N VAL A 49 8.06 -39.98 -5.93
CA VAL A 49 8.41 -41.35 -5.54
C VAL A 49 8.71 -42.16 -6.78
N ILE A 50 9.86 -42.83 -6.79
CA ILE A 50 10.20 -43.82 -7.80
C ILE A 50 9.66 -45.16 -7.36
N LEU A 51 8.82 -45.77 -8.20
CA LEU A 51 8.12 -47.00 -7.93
C LEU A 51 8.71 -48.12 -8.81
N GLY A 52 9.16 -49.18 -8.15
CA GLY A 52 9.59 -50.42 -8.80
C GLY A 52 8.63 -51.57 -8.49
N GLY A 53 8.58 -52.56 -9.38
CA GLY A 53 7.79 -53.76 -9.15
C GLY A 53 7.34 -54.44 -10.44
N VAL A 54 6.85 -55.67 -10.29
CA VAL A 54 6.38 -56.52 -11.40
C VAL A 54 4.88 -56.77 -11.22
N GLY A 55 4.10 -56.51 -12.27
CA GLY A 55 2.64 -56.63 -12.22
C GLY A 55 1.97 -55.51 -11.42
N SER A 56 0.99 -55.84 -10.57
CA SER A 56 0.20 -54.88 -9.78
C SER A 56 0.87 -54.44 -8.47
N PHE A 57 1.98 -55.08 -8.07
CA PHE A 57 2.70 -54.74 -6.84
C PHE A 57 3.75 -53.67 -7.13
N LYS A 58 3.52 -52.44 -6.64
CA LYS A 58 4.48 -51.32 -6.75
C LYS A 58 5.03 -50.98 -5.37
N MET A 59 6.35 -50.93 -5.25
CA MET A 59 7.06 -50.57 -4.02
C MET A 59 7.90 -49.30 -4.24
N PRO A 60 7.94 -48.38 -3.27
CA PRO A 60 8.86 -47.25 -3.30
C PRO A 60 10.31 -47.73 -3.29
N VAL A 61 11.10 -47.28 -4.27
CA VAL A 61 12.53 -47.55 -4.41
C VAL A 61 13.33 -46.38 -3.84
N SER A 62 12.98 -45.17 -4.28
CA SER A 62 13.58 -43.92 -3.85
C SER A 62 12.51 -42.82 -3.87
N HIS A 63 12.78 -41.72 -3.18
CA HIS A 63 11.88 -40.57 -3.17
C HIS A 63 12.67 -39.28 -3.01
N GLY A 64 12.03 -38.19 -3.41
CA GLY A 64 12.47 -36.83 -3.22
C GLY A 64 11.26 -35.90 -3.11
N THR A 65 11.53 -34.62 -3.32
CA THR A 65 10.51 -33.57 -3.36
C THR A 65 10.46 -32.97 -4.76
N GLY A 66 9.32 -32.45 -5.16
CA GLY A 66 9.19 -31.53 -6.29
C GLY A 66 8.20 -30.42 -5.97
N PHE A 67 8.07 -29.45 -6.85
CA PHE A 67 7.06 -28.41 -6.71
C PHE A 67 6.47 -28.02 -8.06
N VAL A 68 5.20 -27.64 -8.06
CA VAL A 68 4.46 -27.22 -9.26
C VAL A 68 4.96 -25.85 -9.70
N VAL A 69 5.32 -25.74 -10.98
CA VAL A 69 5.77 -24.48 -11.60
C VAL A 69 4.77 -23.92 -12.59
N ASP A 70 3.96 -24.76 -13.21
CA ASP A 70 2.92 -24.37 -14.17
C ASP A 70 1.94 -25.53 -14.39
N GLY A 71 0.71 -25.42 -13.89
CA GLY A 71 -0.34 -26.44 -14.05
C GLY A 71 0.06 -27.84 -13.56
N ASP A 72 0.37 -28.74 -14.49
CA ASP A 72 0.78 -30.13 -14.28
C ASP A 72 2.30 -30.34 -14.32
N LYS A 73 3.09 -29.28 -14.53
CA LYS A 73 4.55 -29.31 -14.62
C LYS A 73 5.19 -29.13 -13.24
N ILE A 74 6.08 -30.05 -12.90
CA ILE A 74 6.74 -30.15 -11.60
C ILE A 74 8.25 -30.14 -11.81
N VAL A 75 8.94 -29.28 -11.07
CA VAL A 75 10.41 -29.28 -11.00
C VAL A 75 10.85 -30.18 -9.85
N THR A 76 11.93 -30.92 -10.08
CA THR A 76 12.68 -31.67 -9.06
C THR A 76 14.16 -31.72 -9.47
N ASN A 77 15.00 -32.45 -8.72
CA ASN A 77 16.39 -32.65 -9.11
C ASN A 77 16.55 -33.79 -10.13
N ALA A 78 17.62 -33.72 -10.92
CA ALA A 78 17.96 -34.78 -11.88
C ALA A 78 18.25 -36.11 -11.18
N HIS A 79 18.96 -36.08 -10.05
CA HIS A 79 19.28 -37.29 -9.30
C HIS A 79 18.04 -37.97 -8.66
N VAL A 80 16.96 -37.22 -8.40
CA VAL A 80 15.71 -37.78 -7.85
C VAL A 80 15.02 -38.70 -8.86
N VAL A 81 15.12 -38.39 -10.16
CA VAL A 81 14.52 -39.19 -11.24
C VAL A 81 15.50 -40.12 -11.94
N ALA A 82 16.79 -40.10 -11.56
CA ALA A 82 17.86 -40.81 -12.25
C ALA A 82 17.58 -42.32 -12.36
N ASP A 83 17.13 -42.96 -11.27
CA ASP A 83 16.79 -44.39 -11.27
C ASP A 83 15.76 -44.71 -12.35
N GLN A 84 14.71 -43.89 -12.47
CA GLN A 84 13.64 -44.11 -13.44
C GLN A 84 14.10 -43.94 -14.89
N VAL A 85 15.07 -43.05 -15.13
CA VAL A 85 15.64 -42.83 -16.46
C VAL A 85 16.59 -43.96 -16.86
N LEU A 86 17.34 -44.51 -15.89
CA LEU A 86 18.40 -45.50 -16.13
C LEU A 86 17.90 -46.95 -16.07
N VAL A 87 16.87 -47.25 -15.28
CA VAL A 87 16.38 -48.61 -15.02
C VAL A 87 15.00 -48.83 -15.65
N PRO A 88 14.89 -49.69 -16.68
CA PRO A 88 13.59 -50.03 -17.27
C PRO A 88 12.62 -50.64 -16.25
N GLY A 89 11.34 -50.30 -16.36
CA GLY A 89 10.28 -50.84 -15.50
C GLY A 89 10.01 -50.02 -14.23
N LEU A 90 10.80 -48.98 -13.96
CA LEU A 90 10.48 -48.01 -12.91
C LEU A 90 9.48 -46.96 -13.41
N SER A 91 8.62 -46.48 -12.51
CA SER A 91 7.62 -45.44 -12.79
C SER A 91 7.65 -44.35 -11.74
N ILE A 92 7.16 -43.15 -12.07
CA ILE A 92 7.08 -42.03 -11.13
C ILE A 92 5.65 -41.94 -10.56
N GLY A 93 5.56 -41.88 -9.23
CA GLY A 93 4.37 -41.49 -8.50
C GLY A 93 4.56 -40.10 -7.88
N ILE A 94 3.59 -39.23 -8.09
CA ILE A 94 3.52 -37.89 -7.49
C ILE A 94 2.47 -37.94 -6.37
N VAL A 95 2.88 -37.66 -5.15
CA VAL A 95 2.02 -37.66 -3.98
C VAL A 95 1.74 -36.21 -3.58
N PRO A 96 0.47 -35.76 -3.62
CA PRO A 96 0.11 -34.40 -3.22
C PRO A 96 0.30 -34.17 -1.70
N PRO A 97 0.44 -32.91 -1.25
CA PRO A 97 0.72 -32.59 0.16
C PRO A 97 -0.45 -32.80 1.12
N GLN A 98 -1.65 -32.95 0.59
CA GLN A 98 -2.88 -33.18 1.34
C GLN A 98 -3.82 -33.94 0.41
N GLY A 99 -4.68 -34.80 0.98
CA GLY A 99 -5.71 -35.58 0.25
C GLY A 99 -5.30 -36.14 -1.11
N GLY A 100 -6.27 -36.53 -1.94
CA GLY A 100 -5.99 -37.02 -3.29
C GLY A 100 -5.26 -38.37 -3.35
N GLU A 101 -5.19 -38.91 -4.56
CA GLU A 101 -4.48 -40.17 -4.85
C GLU A 101 -3.09 -39.89 -5.43
N VAL A 102 -2.23 -40.91 -5.42
CA VAL A 102 -0.94 -40.85 -6.12
C VAL A 102 -1.20 -40.69 -7.62
N VAL A 103 -0.59 -39.65 -8.22
CA VAL A 103 -0.73 -39.35 -9.64
C VAL A 103 0.51 -39.84 -10.40
N PRO A 104 0.36 -40.67 -11.45
CA PRO A 104 1.50 -41.05 -12.27
C PRO A 104 2.15 -39.83 -12.94
N GLY A 105 3.47 -39.77 -12.96
CA GLY A 105 4.26 -38.72 -13.62
C GLY A 105 5.08 -39.25 -14.80
N ARG A 106 5.45 -38.35 -15.72
CA ARG A 106 6.39 -38.62 -16.82
C ARG A 106 7.52 -37.61 -16.80
N VAL A 107 8.76 -38.06 -16.98
CA VAL A 107 9.90 -37.14 -17.15
C VAL A 107 9.83 -36.52 -18.54
N ILE A 108 9.85 -35.19 -18.58
CA ILE A 108 9.83 -34.39 -19.81
C ILE A 108 11.24 -33.96 -20.21
N ALA A 109 12.04 -33.57 -19.22
CA ALA A 109 13.41 -33.14 -19.45
C ALA A 109 14.28 -33.40 -18.22
N VAL A 110 15.57 -33.65 -18.46
CA VAL A 110 16.58 -33.80 -17.41
C VAL A 110 17.82 -33.02 -17.84
N SER A 111 18.37 -32.24 -16.93
CA SER A 111 19.67 -31.58 -17.05
C SER A 111 20.57 -32.05 -15.90
N PRO A 112 21.35 -33.13 -16.10
CA PRO A 112 22.24 -33.64 -15.06
C PRO A 112 23.29 -32.62 -14.63
N GLY A 113 23.80 -31.79 -15.56
CA GLY A 113 24.81 -30.77 -15.26
C GLY A 113 24.33 -29.69 -14.30
N ASN A 114 23.03 -29.39 -14.29
CA ASN A 114 22.41 -28.42 -13.38
C ASN A 114 21.65 -29.09 -12.23
N ASP A 115 21.68 -30.42 -12.17
CA ASP A 115 20.86 -31.24 -11.27
C ASP A 115 19.36 -30.87 -11.29
N LEU A 116 18.78 -30.66 -12.48
CA LEU A 116 17.35 -30.32 -12.65
C LEU A 116 16.61 -31.35 -13.49
N ALA A 117 15.35 -31.63 -13.14
CA ALA A 117 14.43 -32.39 -13.96
C ALA A 117 13.04 -31.78 -13.97
N LEU A 118 12.32 -32.00 -15.07
CA LEU A 118 10.94 -31.58 -15.27
C LEU A 118 10.07 -32.82 -15.41
N ILE A 119 9.04 -32.92 -14.58
CA ILE A 119 8.03 -33.98 -14.61
C ILE A 119 6.69 -33.37 -15.01
N GLU A 120 5.90 -34.11 -15.79
CA GLU A 120 4.51 -33.80 -16.09
C GLU A 120 3.60 -34.82 -15.39
N ALA A 121 2.62 -34.33 -14.62
CA ALA A 121 1.58 -35.17 -14.06
C ALA A 121 0.62 -35.64 -15.15
N THR A 122 0.22 -36.91 -15.11
CA THR A 122 -0.69 -37.48 -16.14
C THR A 122 -2.14 -37.00 -16.05
N ARG A 123 -2.52 -36.35 -14.95
CA ARG A 123 -3.85 -35.79 -14.70
C ARG A 123 -3.74 -34.50 -13.88
N PRO A 124 -4.69 -33.55 -14.02
CA PRO A 124 -4.72 -32.33 -13.21
C PRO A 124 -4.78 -32.64 -11.71
N MET A 125 -3.97 -31.94 -10.93
CA MET A 125 -3.93 -32.06 -9.47
C MET A 125 -4.52 -30.85 -8.74
N ASN A 126 -4.80 -29.76 -9.46
CA ASN A 126 -5.29 -28.48 -8.92
C ASN A 126 -4.45 -27.97 -7.73
N LEU A 127 -3.12 -28.10 -7.84
CA LEU A 127 -2.18 -27.57 -6.86
C LEU A 127 -1.70 -26.18 -7.29
N PRO A 128 -1.46 -25.26 -6.35
CA PRO A 128 -0.97 -23.93 -6.71
C PRO A 128 0.45 -24.01 -7.29
N ALA A 129 0.66 -23.34 -8.42
CA ALA A 129 1.99 -23.14 -8.97
C ALA A 129 2.77 -22.11 -8.14
N LEU A 130 4.02 -22.42 -7.81
CA LEU A 130 4.86 -21.51 -7.04
C LEU A 130 5.48 -20.45 -7.96
N ALA A 131 5.42 -19.20 -7.52
CA ALA A 131 6.15 -18.12 -8.18
C ALA A 131 7.66 -18.23 -7.89
N ILE A 132 8.47 -17.83 -8.85
CA ILE A 132 9.93 -17.79 -8.76
C ILE A 132 10.36 -16.35 -8.49
N ALA A 133 11.30 -16.17 -7.56
CA ALA A 133 11.89 -14.86 -7.30
C ALA A 133 12.71 -14.40 -8.52
N GLY A 134 12.45 -13.18 -9.00
CA GLY A 134 13.10 -12.63 -10.19
C GLY A 134 14.45 -11.94 -9.93
N GLY A 135 14.82 -11.75 -8.67
CA GLY A 135 16.08 -11.12 -8.27
C GLY A 135 16.97 -12.09 -7.48
N PRO A 136 18.28 -11.80 -7.38
CA PRO A 136 19.18 -12.60 -6.56
C PRO A 136 18.75 -12.53 -5.08
N PRO A 137 18.93 -13.62 -4.32
CA PRO A 137 18.77 -13.59 -2.88
C PRO A 137 19.67 -12.52 -2.23
N SER A 138 19.18 -11.90 -1.16
CA SER A 138 20.03 -11.05 -0.31
C SER A 138 20.74 -11.90 0.74
N ASP A 139 22.03 -11.63 0.97
CA ASP A 139 22.78 -12.26 2.07
C ASP A 139 22.10 -11.99 3.41
N GLY A 140 22.02 -13.02 4.26
CA GLY A 140 21.32 -12.97 5.54
C GLY A 140 19.79 -12.97 5.44
N ALA A 141 19.20 -13.05 4.24
CA ALA A 141 17.75 -13.20 4.10
C ALA A 141 17.27 -14.51 4.74
N ILE A 142 16.11 -14.46 5.40
CA ILE A 142 15.45 -15.65 5.94
C ILE A 142 14.93 -16.48 4.77
N VAL A 143 15.14 -17.78 4.86
CA VAL A 143 14.66 -18.76 3.89
C VAL A 143 14.01 -19.94 4.56
N SER A 144 13.11 -20.59 3.83
CA SER A 144 12.49 -21.85 4.25
C SER A 144 12.71 -22.94 3.20
N ALA A 145 13.36 -24.04 3.59
CA ALA A 145 13.38 -25.24 2.76
C ALA A 145 12.11 -26.05 3.04
N VAL A 146 11.41 -26.44 1.97
CA VAL A 146 10.16 -27.20 2.07
C VAL A 146 10.31 -28.52 1.34
N GLY A 147 9.98 -29.62 2.01
CA GLY A 147 10.03 -30.93 1.38
C GLY A 147 9.70 -32.10 2.29
N TYR A 148 10.17 -33.27 1.89
CA TYR A 148 9.73 -34.56 2.41
C TYR A 148 10.88 -35.41 2.98
N PRO A 149 11.48 -34.99 4.10
CA PRO A 149 12.61 -35.68 4.71
C PRO A 149 12.25 -37.07 5.24
N MET A 150 13.00 -38.10 4.82
CA MET A 150 12.78 -39.48 5.25
C MET A 150 13.03 -39.70 6.75
N ASN A 151 13.95 -38.95 7.36
CA ASN A 151 14.20 -39.06 8.80
C ASN A 151 13.01 -38.61 9.64
N VAL A 152 12.20 -37.66 9.15
CA VAL A 152 10.97 -37.24 9.84
C VAL A 152 9.89 -38.32 9.71
N ASP A 153 9.68 -38.88 8.52
CA ASP A 153 8.77 -40.01 8.32
C ASP A 153 9.11 -41.18 9.26
N ARG A 154 10.39 -41.55 9.32
CA ARG A 154 10.88 -42.62 10.21
C ARG A 154 10.68 -42.29 11.69
N ALA A 155 10.93 -41.04 12.10
CA ALA A 155 10.70 -40.59 13.47
C ALA A 155 9.20 -40.62 13.86
N GLN A 156 8.31 -40.47 12.87
CA GLN A 156 6.86 -40.62 13.03
C GLN A 156 6.37 -42.08 12.96
N GLY A 157 7.28 -43.05 12.75
CA GLY A 157 6.95 -44.47 12.65
C GLY A 157 6.30 -44.85 11.33
N LEU A 158 6.39 -44.01 10.29
CA LEU A 158 5.89 -44.33 8.95
C LEU A 158 6.76 -45.40 8.30
N SER A 159 6.11 -46.42 7.75
CA SER A 159 6.74 -47.48 6.97
C SER A 159 7.06 -47.01 5.55
N ILE A 160 7.86 -47.78 4.81
CA ILE A 160 8.21 -47.43 3.43
C ILE A 160 6.98 -47.34 2.51
N GLY A 161 5.90 -48.08 2.81
CA GLY A 161 4.64 -48.01 2.07
C GLY A 161 3.84 -46.73 2.35
N ASP A 162 4.06 -46.10 3.51
CA ASP A 162 3.37 -44.86 3.90
C ASP A 162 3.89 -43.63 3.14
N VAL A 163 5.03 -43.76 2.44
CA VAL A 163 5.59 -42.73 1.56
C VAL A 163 4.62 -42.36 0.42
N LEU A 164 3.70 -43.27 0.07
CA LEU A 164 2.64 -43.06 -0.92
C LEU A 164 1.41 -42.33 -0.37
N ARG A 165 1.33 -42.11 0.95
CA ARG A 165 0.22 -41.40 1.56
C ARG A 165 0.50 -39.90 1.54
N PRO A 166 -0.53 -39.07 1.23
CA PRO A 166 -0.42 -37.62 1.37
C PRO A 166 0.00 -37.24 2.79
N GLN A 167 1.04 -36.41 2.89
CA GLN A 167 1.55 -35.83 4.12
C GLN A 167 1.86 -34.35 3.91
N PRO A 168 1.64 -33.50 4.92
CA PRO A 168 2.11 -32.13 4.84
C PRO A 168 3.65 -32.09 4.75
N PRO A 169 4.24 -31.25 3.89
CA PRO A 169 5.69 -31.15 3.80
C PRO A 169 6.27 -30.49 5.06
N VAL A 170 7.49 -30.89 5.40
CA VAL A 170 8.27 -30.30 6.48
C VAL A 170 8.85 -28.98 6.00
N LYS A 171 8.80 -27.96 6.86
CA LYS A 171 9.35 -26.63 6.61
C LYS A 171 10.47 -26.37 7.61
N SER A 172 11.68 -26.17 7.12
CA SER A 172 12.85 -25.83 7.95
C SER A 172 13.31 -24.42 7.62
N ARG A 173 13.60 -23.62 8.65
CA ARG A 173 13.98 -22.21 8.50
C ARG A 173 15.48 -22.03 8.70
N GLY A 174 16.06 -21.12 7.94
CA GLY A 174 17.45 -20.70 8.08
C GLY A 174 17.70 -19.39 7.36
N PHE A 175 18.97 -19.14 7.01
CA PHE A 175 19.40 -17.90 6.39
C PHE A 175 20.29 -18.19 5.19
N ILE A 176 20.28 -17.26 4.23
CA ILE A 176 21.22 -17.26 3.11
C ILE A 176 22.59 -16.85 3.63
N SER A 177 23.58 -17.69 3.35
CA SER A 177 24.97 -17.52 3.78
C SER A 177 25.89 -17.08 2.63
N GLY A 178 25.33 -16.93 1.43
CA GLY A 178 25.99 -16.39 0.25
C GLY A 178 25.64 -17.14 -1.02
N GLU A 179 25.97 -16.54 -2.15
CA GLU A 179 26.06 -17.25 -3.42
C GLU A 179 27.45 -17.84 -3.58
N ARG A 180 27.51 -19.11 -3.99
CA ARG A 180 28.76 -19.80 -4.29
C ARG A 180 28.58 -20.51 -5.63
N PRO A 181 29.24 -20.03 -6.70
CA PRO A 181 29.34 -20.86 -7.90
C PRO A 181 30.07 -22.14 -7.49
N SER A 182 29.37 -23.28 -7.52
CA SER A 182 30.05 -24.57 -7.44
C SER A 182 30.83 -24.78 -8.75
N ARG A 183 31.73 -25.78 -8.80
CA ARG A 183 32.43 -26.09 -10.05
C ARG A 183 31.51 -26.63 -11.15
N GLU A 184 30.26 -26.97 -10.82
CA GLU A 184 29.33 -27.67 -11.71
C GLU A 184 28.14 -26.78 -12.13
N PHE A 185 27.55 -26.02 -11.20
CA PHE A 185 26.43 -25.10 -11.45
C PHE A 185 26.31 -23.98 -10.39
N ASP A 186 25.53 -22.93 -10.67
CA ASP A 186 25.29 -21.84 -9.71
C ASP A 186 24.42 -22.29 -8.52
N SER A 187 24.90 -22.07 -7.30
CA SER A 187 24.26 -22.57 -6.08
C SER A 187 24.10 -21.50 -5.00
N ILE A 188 23.03 -21.63 -4.23
CA ILE A 188 22.72 -20.80 -3.07
C ILE A 188 23.10 -21.57 -1.81
N LEU A 189 23.96 -20.96 -1.00
CA LEU A 189 24.35 -21.48 0.31
C LEU A 189 23.35 -21.01 1.37
N HIS A 190 22.79 -21.92 2.15
CA HIS A 190 21.88 -21.60 3.23
C HIS A 190 22.08 -22.48 4.47
N THR A 191 21.50 -22.06 5.58
CA THR A 191 21.51 -22.80 6.86
C THR A 191 20.17 -23.47 7.19
N ALA A 192 19.16 -23.36 6.33
CA ALA A 192 17.88 -24.06 6.54
C ALA A 192 18.11 -25.58 6.48
N PRO A 193 17.86 -26.33 7.58
CA PRO A 193 18.20 -27.76 7.64
C PRO A 193 17.50 -28.59 6.55
N ILE A 194 18.26 -29.32 5.74
CA ILE A 194 17.72 -30.30 4.79
C ILE A 194 18.30 -31.69 5.07
N ALA A 195 17.47 -32.71 4.92
CA ALA A 195 17.84 -34.11 4.97
C ALA A 195 17.43 -34.84 3.69
N ARG A 196 17.92 -36.07 3.50
CA ARG A 196 17.53 -36.96 2.39
C ARG A 196 16.00 -36.97 2.23
N GLY A 197 15.54 -36.66 1.02
CA GLY A 197 14.12 -36.51 0.69
C GLY A 197 13.67 -35.06 0.44
N ASN A 198 14.40 -34.05 0.93
CA ASN A 198 14.14 -32.64 0.58
C ASN A 198 14.64 -32.27 -0.82
N SER A 199 15.59 -33.02 -1.36
CA SER A 199 16.15 -32.78 -2.69
C SER A 199 15.05 -32.71 -3.75
N GLY A 200 15.09 -31.66 -4.56
CA GLY A 200 14.12 -31.29 -5.58
C GLY A 200 13.00 -30.36 -5.06
N GLY A 201 12.89 -30.16 -3.75
CA GLY A 201 11.95 -29.23 -3.14
C GLY A 201 12.42 -27.78 -3.24
N PRO A 202 11.53 -26.80 -3.02
CA PRO A 202 11.89 -25.40 -3.16
C PRO A 202 12.58 -24.86 -1.90
N LEU A 203 13.55 -23.97 -2.11
CA LEU A 203 14.02 -23.00 -1.12
C LEU A 203 13.22 -21.71 -1.32
N LEU A 204 12.49 -21.28 -0.29
CA LEU A 204 11.54 -20.18 -0.37
C LEU A 204 12.03 -18.93 0.35
N ASP A 205 11.71 -17.76 -0.20
CA ASP A 205 11.79 -16.50 0.53
C ASP A 205 10.58 -16.28 1.46
N ASN A 206 10.57 -15.17 2.20
CA ASN A 206 9.49 -14.79 3.12
C ASN A 206 8.11 -14.55 2.46
N CYS A 207 8.03 -14.56 1.14
CA CYS A 207 6.80 -14.40 0.36
C CYS A 207 6.37 -15.73 -0.28
N GLY A 208 7.01 -16.84 0.07
CA GLY A 208 6.72 -18.15 -0.51
C GLY A 208 7.19 -18.30 -1.95
N ARG A 209 8.09 -17.43 -2.42
CA ARG A 209 8.63 -17.50 -3.79
C ARG A 209 9.90 -18.32 -3.82
N VAL A 210 10.09 -19.09 -4.89
CA VAL A 210 11.24 -19.98 -5.07
C VAL A 210 12.50 -19.16 -5.33
N LEU A 211 13.48 -19.28 -4.44
CA LEU A 211 14.84 -18.79 -4.59
C LEU A 211 15.78 -19.85 -5.16
N GLY A 212 15.45 -21.13 -5.02
CA GLY A 212 16.25 -22.23 -5.56
C GLY A 212 15.61 -23.60 -5.35
N VAL A 213 16.26 -24.64 -5.86
CA VAL A 213 15.84 -26.04 -5.71
C VAL A 213 16.81 -26.75 -4.77
N ASN A 214 16.35 -27.13 -3.57
CA ASN A 214 17.17 -27.82 -2.56
C ASN A 214 17.81 -29.07 -3.18
N SER A 215 19.12 -29.29 -2.98
CA SER A 215 19.83 -30.46 -3.53
C SER A 215 20.58 -31.22 -2.44
N PHE A 216 21.76 -30.76 -2.02
CA PHE A 216 22.66 -31.48 -1.09
C PHE A 216 23.14 -30.62 0.08
N GLY A 217 23.62 -31.27 1.15
CA GLY A 217 24.30 -30.63 2.28
C GLY A 217 25.82 -30.81 2.19
N ALA A 218 26.58 -30.02 2.95
CA ALA A 218 27.97 -30.32 3.21
C ALA A 218 28.04 -31.54 4.16
N ASP A 219 28.72 -32.61 3.73
CA ASP A 219 29.07 -33.72 4.62
C ASP A 219 30.13 -33.24 5.60
N SER A 220 29.73 -32.90 6.82
CA SER A 220 30.63 -32.65 7.94
C SER A 220 30.54 -33.83 8.89
N ASP A 221 31.59 -34.67 8.97
CA ASP A 221 31.73 -35.75 9.95
C ASP A 221 31.91 -35.23 11.42
N GLY A 222 31.40 -34.05 11.75
CA GLY A 222 31.60 -33.37 13.04
C GLY A 222 30.53 -32.32 13.37
N PRO A 223 30.59 -31.70 14.57
CA PRO A 223 29.58 -30.74 15.07
C PRO A 223 29.67 -29.33 14.44
N ASP A 224 30.41 -29.20 13.33
CA ASP A 224 30.63 -27.92 12.65
C ASP A 224 29.45 -27.59 11.73
N GLY A 225 29.08 -26.31 11.72
CA GLY A 225 27.80 -25.81 11.18
C GLY A 225 27.38 -26.39 9.84
N GLU A 226 26.15 -26.90 9.78
CA GLU A 226 25.56 -27.52 8.59
C GLU A 226 25.18 -26.44 7.56
N PHE A 227 25.98 -26.33 6.50
CA PHE A 227 25.63 -25.57 5.32
C PHE A 227 25.00 -26.47 4.27
N TYR A 228 24.03 -25.91 3.55
CA TYR A 228 23.23 -26.61 2.57
C TYR A 228 23.16 -25.82 1.25
N PHE A 229 22.91 -26.54 0.17
CA PHE A 229 22.97 -26.01 -1.19
C PHE A 229 21.64 -26.20 -1.92
N ALA A 230 21.20 -25.14 -2.58
CA ALA A 230 20.09 -25.17 -3.52
C ALA A 230 20.56 -24.70 -4.92
N VAL A 231 20.07 -25.35 -5.97
CA VAL A 231 20.27 -24.92 -7.36
C VAL A 231 19.63 -23.55 -7.54
N SER A 232 20.41 -22.58 -8.03
CA SER A 232 20.01 -21.18 -8.20
C SER A 232 18.88 -20.98 -9.21
N THR A 233 18.08 -19.91 -9.04
CA THR A 233 17.12 -19.48 -10.08
C THR A 233 17.79 -19.13 -11.41
N ARG A 234 19.09 -18.80 -11.40
CA ARG A 234 19.90 -18.59 -12.61
C ARG A 234 20.04 -19.85 -13.46
N GLU A 235 19.95 -21.03 -12.86
CA GLU A 235 19.93 -22.31 -13.58
C GLU A 235 18.50 -22.76 -13.89
N LEU A 236 17.58 -22.55 -12.93
CA LEU A 236 16.18 -22.96 -13.05
C LEU A 236 15.45 -22.23 -14.18
N LEU A 237 15.56 -20.90 -14.26
CA LEU A 237 14.80 -20.10 -15.21
C LEU A 237 15.19 -20.37 -16.68
N PRO A 238 16.49 -20.50 -17.06
CA PRO A 238 16.86 -20.98 -18.39
C PRO A 238 16.36 -22.39 -18.68
N PHE A 239 16.45 -23.32 -17.72
CA PHE A 239 15.96 -24.69 -17.88
C PHE A 239 14.45 -24.73 -18.18
N LEU A 240 13.65 -23.94 -17.46
CA LEU A 240 12.20 -23.83 -17.70
C LEU A 240 11.88 -23.21 -19.06
N ARG A 241 12.58 -22.12 -19.44
CA ARG A 241 12.42 -21.49 -20.76
C ARG A 241 12.79 -22.42 -21.91
N ALA A 242 13.88 -23.18 -21.78
CA ALA A 242 14.30 -24.16 -22.79
C ALA A 242 13.23 -25.26 -23.01
N ASN A 243 12.46 -25.58 -21.96
CA ASN A 243 11.38 -26.55 -21.99
C ASN A 243 9.98 -25.91 -22.17
N LYS A 244 9.92 -24.64 -22.60
CA LYS A 244 8.67 -23.91 -22.91
C LYS A 244 7.69 -23.80 -21.73
N VAL A 245 8.20 -23.79 -20.50
CA VAL A 245 7.39 -23.58 -19.30
C VAL A 245 7.33 -22.09 -18.97
N SER A 246 6.12 -21.54 -18.85
CA SER A 246 5.89 -20.11 -18.57
C SER A 246 5.75 -19.89 -17.07
N ALA A 247 6.85 -20.10 -16.34
CA ALA A 247 6.84 -19.92 -14.89
C ALA A 247 6.60 -18.46 -14.48
N ARG A 248 5.84 -18.28 -13.40
CA ARG A 248 5.55 -16.95 -12.84
C ARG A 248 6.81 -16.40 -12.17
N VAL A 249 7.32 -15.26 -12.64
CA VAL A 249 8.51 -14.62 -12.07
C VAL A 249 8.12 -13.28 -11.44
N ILE A 250 8.45 -13.09 -10.16
CA ILE A 250 8.15 -11.85 -9.43
C ILE A 250 9.46 -11.20 -8.99
N ALA A 251 9.78 -10.06 -9.60
CA ALA A 251 10.99 -9.29 -9.30
C ALA A 251 10.82 -8.25 -8.17
N LEU A 252 9.61 -8.10 -7.64
CA LEU A 252 9.31 -7.11 -6.59
C LEU A 252 9.98 -7.48 -5.25
N PRO A 253 10.38 -6.51 -4.42
CA PRO A 253 10.85 -6.80 -3.07
C PRO A 253 9.79 -7.52 -2.23
N CYS A 254 10.19 -8.55 -1.48
CA CYS A 254 9.29 -9.21 -0.55
C CYS A 254 9.10 -8.35 0.72
N ARG A 255 8.02 -7.56 0.78
CA ARG A 255 7.69 -6.67 1.91
C ARG A 255 6.44 -7.13 2.63
N SER A 256 6.49 -7.33 3.95
CA SER A 256 5.35 -7.77 4.75
C SER A 256 4.17 -6.81 4.67
N ILE A 257 2.95 -7.32 4.89
CA ILE A 257 1.75 -6.47 4.93
C ILE A 257 1.88 -5.41 6.03
N ALA A 258 2.46 -5.77 7.19
CA ALA A 258 2.68 -4.84 8.29
C ALA A 258 3.63 -3.68 7.91
N GLU A 259 4.65 -3.93 7.09
CA GLU A 259 5.55 -2.88 6.58
C GLU A 259 4.85 -1.97 5.57
N LEU A 260 3.97 -2.52 4.72
CA LEU A 260 3.13 -1.71 3.83
C LEU A 260 2.18 -0.81 4.62
N ASP A 261 1.46 -1.37 5.60
CA ASP A 261 0.55 -0.62 6.48
C ASP A 261 1.30 0.47 7.29
N ALA A 262 2.53 0.18 7.73
CA ALA A 262 3.36 1.17 8.42
C ALA A 262 3.80 2.29 7.49
N ALA A 263 4.17 1.97 6.25
CA ALA A 263 4.54 2.96 5.23
C ALA A 263 3.34 3.86 4.89
N GLU A 264 2.17 3.29 4.62
CA GLU A 264 0.94 4.05 4.32
C GLU A 264 0.55 4.99 5.47
N ARG A 265 0.59 4.51 6.72
CA ARG A 265 0.33 5.37 7.89
C ARG A 265 1.34 6.50 8.02
N ALA A 266 2.61 6.24 7.73
CA ALA A 266 3.65 7.27 7.76
C ALA A 266 3.44 8.31 6.65
N ASP A 267 3.02 7.89 5.45
CA ASP A 267 2.66 8.80 4.35
C ASP A 267 1.45 9.67 4.71
N ALA A 268 0.38 9.07 5.24
CA ALA A 268 -0.81 9.81 5.67
C ALA A 268 -0.50 10.83 6.78
N ALA A 269 0.35 10.47 7.74
CA ALA A 269 0.79 11.37 8.81
C ALA A 269 1.63 12.54 8.25
N ARG A 270 2.52 12.26 7.28
CA ARG A 270 3.30 13.30 6.60
C ARG A 270 2.41 14.28 5.85
N GLU A 271 1.40 13.78 5.15
CA GLU A 271 0.47 14.63 4.39
C GLU A 271 -0.39 15.49 5.33
N THR A 272 -0.92 14.90 6.41
CA THR A 272 -1.65 15.66 7.45
C THR A 272 -0.77 16.73 8.09
N ALA A 273 0.50 16.43 8.39
CA ALA A 273 1.42 17.43 8.92
C ALA A 273 1.70 18.57 7.92
N ARG A 274 1.78 18.27 6.62
CA ARG A 274 1.95 19.28 5.56
C ARG A 274 0.73 20.19 5.45
N THR A 275 -0.48 19.64 5.42
CA THR A 275 -1.71 20.43 5.32
C THR A 275 -1.90 21.33 6.54
N MET A 276 -1.64 20.81 7.74
CA MET A 276 -1.64 21.62 8.97
C MET A 276 -0.58 22.73 8.94
N ALA A 277 0.65 22.44 8.46
CA ALA A 277 1.69 23.45 8.34
C ALA A 277 1.34 24.55 7.32
N ILE A 278 0.68 24.19 6.22
CA ILE A 278 0.17 25.16 5.24
C ILE A 278 -0.93 26.03 5.86
N ALA A 279 -1.90 25.44 6.55
CA ALA A 279 -2.98 26.17 7.22
C ALA A 279 -2.42 27.15 8.26
N GLN A 280 -1.48 26.71 9.11
CA GLN A 280 -0.81 27.58 10.09
C GLN A 280 -0.06 28.75 9.44
N ARG A 281 0.63 28.50 8.31
CA ARG A 281 1.31 29.57 7.56
C ARG A 281 0.31 30.57 6.97
N GLN A 282 -0.84 30.09 6.48
CA GLN A 282 -1.90 30.95 5.95
C GLN A 282 -2.52 31.81 7.06
N GLU A 283 -2.79 31.23 8.22
CA GLU A 283 -3.30 31.95 9.40
C GLU A 283 -2.29 33.00 9.90
N ALA A 284 -1.01 32.63 10.02
CA ALA A 284 0.06 33.56 10.41
C ALA A 284 0.21 34.71 9.40
N ALA A 285 0.14 34.41 8.10
CA ALA A 285 0.17 35.43 7.05
C ALA A 285 -1.08 36.32 7.06
N ALA A 286 -2.26 35.80 7.40
CA ALA A 286 -3.48 36.59 7.58
C ALA A 286 -3.38 37.51 8.80
N ALA A 287 -2.87 37.00 9.93
CA ALA A 287 -2.65 37.79 11.14
C ALA A 287 -1.63 38.92 10.91
N ALA A 288 -0.50 38.64 10.26
CA ALA A 288 0.50 39.64 9.92
C ALA A 288 -0.04 40.73 8.98
N ARG A 289 -0.88 40.35 8.00
CA ARG A 289 -1.56 41.32 7.13
C ARG A 289 -2.51 42.22 7.92
N LYS A 290 -3.30 41.65 8.83
CA LYS A 290 -4.20 42.40 9.72
C LYS A 290 -3.44 43.40 10.59
N GLU A 291 -2.34 42.98 11.22
CA GLU A 291 -1.52 43.86 12.05
C GLU A 291 -0.91 45.00 11.23
N LYS A 292 -0.39 44.69 10.04
CA LYS A 292 0.15 45.71 9.12
C LYS A 292 -0.93 46.73 8.72
N ALA A 293 -2.13 46.28 8.36
CA ALA A 293 -3.24 47.14 7.98
C ALA A 293 -3.70 48.06 9.13
N LEU A 294 -3.77 47.54 10.36
CA LEU A 294 -4.08 48.34 11.55
C LEU A 294 -3.01 49.40 11.81
N ARG A 295 -1.72 49.04 11.68
CA ARG A 295 -0.61 49.97 11.87
C ARG A 295 -0.61 51.09 10.83
N GLU A 296 -0.85 50.76 9.55
CA GLU A 296 -0.96 51.75 8.48
C GLU A 296 -2.17 52.67 8.68
N ALA A 297 -3.33 52.11 9.08
CA ALA A 297 -4.52 52.91 9.41
C ALA A 297 -4.26 53.87 10.58
N GLN A 298 -3.64 53.39 11.66
CA GLN A 298 -3.26 54.21 12.82
C GLN A 298 -2.34 55.37 12.41
N LEU A 299 -1.30 55.10 11.61
CA LEU A 299 -0.38 56.13 11.14
C LEU A 299 -1.10 57.18 10.26
N SER A 300 -1.97 56.74 9.34
CA SER A 300 -2.72 57.66 8.47
C SER A 300 -3.66 58.58 9.27
N VAL A 301 -4.35 58.05 10.29
CA VAL A 301 -5.25 58.86 11.14
C VAL A 301 -4.45 59.83 12.00
N LEU A 302 -3.28 59.43 12.51
CA LEU A 302 -2.40 60.33 13.25
C LEU A 302 -1.89 61.49 12.36
N GLU A 303 -1.46 61.20 11.14
CA GLU A 303 -1.00 62.20 10.18
C GLU A 303 -2.09 63.21 9.80
N ASP A 304 -3.32 62.73 9.53
CA ASP A 304 -4.47 63.59 9.24
C ASP A 304 -4.82 64.49 10.44
N ARG A 305 -4.75 63.94 11.66
CA ARG A 305 -5.01 64.69 12.90
C ARG A 305 -3.95 65.73 13.16
N ASP A 306 -2.67 65.39 13.00
CA ASP A 306 -1.54 66.31 13.15
C ASP A 306 -1.62 67.46 12.15
N THR A 307 -1.95 67.15 10.90
CA THR A 307 -2.19 68.16 9.86
C THR A 307 -3.33 69.11 10.24
N GLY A 308 -4.47 68.57 10.69
CA GLY A 308 -5.60 69.38 11.17
C GLY A 308 -5.25 70.24 12.40
N MET A 309 -4.45 69.73 13.33
CA MET A 309 -3.94 70.49 14.48
C MET A 309 -2.98 71.60 14.08
N ALA A 310 -2.10 71.35 13.11
CA ALA A 310 -1.18 72.34 12.57
C ALA A 310 -1.95 73.48 11.88
N VAL A 311 -2.95 73.17 11.05
CA VAL A 311 -3.82 74.16 10.41
C VAL A 311 -4.60 74.98 11.45
N ALA A 312 -5.19 74.32 12.45
CA ALA A 312 -5.89 75.01 13.53
C ALA A 312 -4.95 75.93 14.34
N GLY A 313 -3.72 75.49 14.63
CA GLY A 313 -2.69 76.29 15.30
C GLY A 313 -2.25 77.51 14.49
N LEU A 314 -2.07 77.35 13.18
CA LEU A 314 -1.77 78.47 12.28
C LEU A 314 -2.92 79.49 12.23
N LEU A 315 -4.16 79.03 12.12
CA LEU A 315 -5.35 79.90 12.14
C LEU A 315 -5.53 80.60 13.49
N LEU A 316 -5.15 79.96 14.60
CA LEU A 316 -5.14 80.59 15.92
C LEU A 316 -4.13 81.73 15.97
N ALA A 317 -2.91 81.51 15.48
CA ALA A 317 -1.87 82.54 15.44
C ALA A 317 -2.32 83.74 14.58
N VAL A 318 -2.93 83.47 13.41
CA VAL A 318 -3.52 84.52 12.55
C VAL A 318 -4.63 85.27 13.28
N ALA A 319 -5.53 84.57 13.97
CA ALA A 319 -6.62 85.19 14.73
C ALA A 319 -6.11 86.09 15.86
N VAL A 320 -5.06 85.67 16.58
CA VAL A 320 -4.42 86.46 17.64
C VAL A 320 -3.78 87.73 17.07
N VAL A 321 -3.00 87.61 15.98
CA VAL A 321 -2.35 88.76 15.34
C VAL A 321 -3.40 89.74 14.79
N ALA A 322 -4.40 89.26 14.04
CA ALA A 322 -5.48 90.08 13.52
C ALA A 322 -6.33 90.71 14.64
N GLY A 323 -6.52 89.98 15.74
CA GLY A 323 -7.23 90.47 16.93
C GLY A 323 -6.47 91.62 17.61
N MET A 324 -5.14 91.50 17.74
CA MET A 324 -4.27 92.55 18.26
C MET A 324 -4.30 93.80 17.37
N VAL A 325 -4.25 93.62 16.04
CA VAL A 325 -4.41 94.73 15.07
C VAL A 325 -5.78 95.39 15.19
N THR A 326 -6.85 94.60 15.37
CA THR A 326 -8.21 95.12 15.59
C THR A 326 -8.29 95.97 16.85
N TRP A 327 -7.69 95.50 17.95
CA TRP A 327 -7.62 96.24 19.22
C TRP A 327 -6.87 97.56 19.06
N GLN A 328 -5.69 97.56 18.42
CA GLN A 328 -4.90 98.77 18.18
C GLN A 328 -5.63 99.77 17.28
N ALA A 329 -6.24 99.32 16.18
CA ALA A 329 -6.98 100.17 15.24
C ALA A 329 -8.21 100.82 15.89
N ARG A 330 -8.91 100.11 16.80
CA ARG A 330 -10.01 100.68 17.59
C ARG A 330 -9.55 101.79 18.53
N HIS A 331 -8.39 101.64 19.17
CA HIS A 331 -7.83 102.68 20.04
C HIS A 331 -7.35 103.90 19.23
N ALA A 332 -6.91 103.71 17.98
CA ALA A 332 -6.48 104.79 17.10
C ALA A 332 -7.61 105.51 16.32
N GLY A 333 -8.86 105.05 16.45
CA GLY A 333 -10.02 105.64 15.76
C GLY A 333 -10.16 105.29 14.26
N ASP A 334 -9.42 104.31 13.74
CA ASP A 334 -9.48 103.89 12.33
C ASP A 334 -10.58 102.82 12.13
N ALA A 335 -11.80 103.31 11.83
CA ALA A 335 -12.99 102.46 11.64
C ALA A 335 -12.85 101.46 10.48
N ARG A 336 -12.10 101.81 9.43
CA ARG A 336 -11.95 100.94 8.25
C ARG A 336 -10.99 99.78 8.54
N LYS A 337 -9.84 100.05 9.17
CA LYS A 337 -8.89 98.98 9.54
C LYS A 337 -9.45 98.04 10.61
N SER A 338 -10.19 98.58 11.58
CA SER A 338 -10.83 97.75 12.61
C SER A 338 -11.92 96.84 12.06
N ALA A 339 -12.69 97.27 11.05
CA ALA A 339 -13.67 96.42 10.38
C ALA A 339 -13.03 95.28 9.57
N ILE A 340 -11.98 95.58 8.80
CA ILE A 340 -11.27 94.58 7.98
C ILE A 340 -10.53 93.56 8.87
N ALA A 341 -9.79 94.03 9.87
CA ALA A 341 -9.07 93.16 10.81
C ALA A 341 -10.04 92.33 11.67
N GLY A 342 -11.17 92.92 12.09
CA GLY A 342 -12.21 92.19 12.82
C GLY A 342 -12.88 91.10 11.98
N GLY A 343 -13.12 91.36 10.70
CA GLY A 343 -13.59 90.35 9.74
C GLY A 343 -12.57 89.23 9.54
N ALA A 344 -11.28 89.56 9.42
CA ALA A 344 -10.21 88.58 9.32
C ALA A 344 -10.09 87.70 10.58
N THR A 345 -10.22 88.28 11.78
CA THR A 345 -10.27 87.51 13.04
C THR A 345 -11.46 86.57 13.08
N ALA A 346 -12.66 87.02 12.70
CA ALA A 346 -13.84 86.17 12.69
C ALA A 346 -13.70 85.00 11.71
N LEU A 347 -13.19 85.25 10.50
CA LEU A 347 -12.92 84.21 9.50
C LEU A 347 -11.84 83.22 9.97
N ALA A 348 -10.76 83.70 10.60
CA ALA A 348 -9.72 82.85 11.15
C ALA A 348 -10.24 81.95 12.30
N LEU A 349 -11.10 82.49 13.18
CA LEU A 349 -11.72 81.72 14.26
C LEU A 349 -12.73 80.68 13.73
N ILE A 350 -13.50 81.01 12.70
CA ILE A 350 -14.41 80.06 12.03
C ILE A 350 -13.60 78.95 11.35
N GLY A 351 -12.55 79.31 10.60
CA GLY A 351 -11.65 78.34 9.97
C GLY A 351 -10.97 77.43 10.99
N LEU A 352 -10.54 77.98 12.13
CA LEU A 352 -9.97 77.20 13.23
C LEU A 352 -10.96 76.18 13.77
N LEU A 353 -12.20 76.61 14.03
CA LEU A 353 -13.24 75.72 14.56
C LEU A 353 -13.57 74.62 13.55
N ALA A 354 -13.68 74.97 12.27
CA ALA A 354 -13.88 74.01 11.19
C ALA A 354 -12.75 72.99 11.12
N ALA A 355 -11.49 73.43 11.09
CA ALA A 355 -10.31 72.57 11.07
C ALA A 355 -10.18 71.69 12.32
N TRP A 356 -10.63 72.18 13.49
CA TRP A 356 -10.61 71.43 14.75
C TRP A 356 -11.69 70.35 14.82
N ILE A 357 -12.90 70.65 14.31
CA ILE A 357 -14.05 69.74 14.29
C ILE A 357 -13.90 68.69 13.19
N SER A 358 -13.32 69.04 12.03
CA SER A 358 -13.13 68.14 10.90
C SER A 358 -11.99 67.13 11.09
N ARG A 359 -11.34 67.08 12.27
CA ARG A 359 -10.29 66.09 12.54
C ARG A 359 -10.90 64.70 12.70
N PRO A 360 -10.35 63.69 12.02
CA PRO A 360 -10.91 62.34 12.09
C PRO A 360 -10.87 61.81 13.53
N GLY A 361 -11.92 61.11 13.91
CA GLY A 361 -12.03 60.47 15.21
C GLY A 361 -11.18 59.19 15.27
N PHE A 362 -10.79 58.77 16.47
CA PHE A 362 -10.05 57.51 16.65
C PHE A 362 -10.87 56.26 16.28
N ASN A 363 -12.19 56.39 16.17
CA ASN A 363 -13.12 55.37 15.68
C ASN A 363 -12.97 55.08 14.18
N GLU A 364 -12.40 55.99 13.38
CA GLU A 364 -12.15 55.76 11.94
C GLU A 364 -10.97 54.80 11.67
N ILE A 365 -10.15 54.49 12.69
CA ILE A 365 -8.99 53.60 12.55
C ILE A 365 -9.45 52.20 12.12
N ASP A 366 -10.50 51.68 12.75
CA ASP A 366 -11.03 50.34 12.46
C ASP A 366 -11.65 50.29 11.05
N GLU A 367 -12.38 51.32 10.65
CA GLU A 367 -13.00 51.41 9.31
C GLU A 367 -11.94 51.48 8.20
N ARG A 368 -10.91 52.31 8.38
CA ARG A 368 -9.79 52.41 7.43
C ARG A 368 -8.99 51.12 7.37
N ALA A 369 -8.73 50.46 8.50
CA ALA A 369 -8.05 49.16 8.54
C ALA A 369 -8.85 48.06 7.83
N ILE A 370 -10.18 48.06 7.93
CA ILE A 370 -11.04 47.14 7.18
C ILE A 370 -10.94 47.43 5.68
N SER A 371 -10.94 48.70 5.27
CA SER A 371 -10.83 49.08 3.84
C SER A 371 -9.48 48.70 3.22
N THR A 372 -8.37 48.85 3.95
CA THR A 372 -7.04 48.47 3.48
C THR A 372 -6.88 46.95 3.41
N LEU A 373 -7.47 46.21 4.36
CA LEU A 373 -7.56 44.75 4.29
C LEU A 373 -8.39 44.29 3.08
N ALA A 374 -9.53 44.94 2.83
CA ALA A 374 -10.37 44.62 1.67
C ALA A 374 -9.65 44.90 0.35
N ALA A 375 -8.92 46.02 0.25
CA ALA A 375 -8.15 46.38 -0.94
C ALA A 375 -6.89 45.50 -1.16
N ALA A 376 -6.27 45.02 -0.08
CA ALA A 376 -5.07 44.17 -0.13
C ALA A 376 -5.37 42.67 -0.20
N THR A 377 -6.64 42.27 -0.09
CA THR A 377 -7.05 40.88 -0.31
C THR A 377 -7.22 40.70 -1.82
N PRO A 378 -6.29 40.02 -2.53
CA PRO A 378 -6.54 39.69 -3.92
C PRO A 378 -7.84 38.88 -4.00
N THR A 379 -8.66 39.15 -5.00
CA THR A 379 -9.80 38.29 -5.39
C THR A 379 -9.33 36.85 -5.31
N PRO A 380 -10.03 35.94 -4.61
CA PRO A 380 -9.53 34.61 -4.37
C PRO A 380 -9.29 33.93 -5.73
N SER A 381 -8.05 33.96 -6.19
CA SER A 381 -7.57 32.98 -7.16
C SER A 381 -7.68 31.69 -6.37
N ALA A 382 -8.64 30.87 -6.78
CA ALA A 382 -8.99 29.63 -6.15
C ALA A 382 -7.72 29.02 -5.55
N SER A 383 -7.65 28.97 -4.22
CA SER A 383 -6.79 28.01 -3.57
C SER A 383 -7.01 26.71 -4.36
N PRO A 384 -5.96 25.96 -4.74
CA PRO A 384 -6.19 24.61 -5.18
C PRO A 384 -6.66 23.88 -3.93
N THR A 385 -7.94 24.02 -3.60
CA THR A 385 -8.71 22.92 -3.04
C THR A 385 -8.32 21.78 -3.94
N VAL A 386 -7.57 20.82 -3.40
CA VAL A 386 -7.44 19.50 -4.01
C VAL A 386 -8.86 19.12 -4.31
N ALA A 387 -9.29 19.32 -5.56
CA ALA A 387 -10.64 19.04 -5.95
C ALA A 387 -10.77 17.56 -5.65
N ALA A 388 -11.57 17.22 -4.65
CA ALA A 388 -12.02 15.86 -4.47
C ALA A 388 -12.63 15.54 -5.83
N ASN A 389 -11.92 14.72 -6.61
CA ASN A 389 -12.39 14.33 -7.92
C ASN A 389 -13.78 13.74 -7.68
N PRO A 390 -14.84 14.26 -8.32
CA PRO A 390 -16.17 13.74 -8.09
C PRO A 390 -16.12 12.22 -8.34
N PRO A 391 -16.80 11.40 -7.50
CA PRO A 391 -16.87 9.97 -7.72
C PRO A 391 -17.38 9.75 -9.14
N GLN A 392 -16.50 9.26 -10.02
CA GLN A 392 -16.80 9.10 -11.44
C GLN A 392 -17.34 7.70 -11.68
N GLU A 393 -18.46 7.64 -12.38
CA GLU A 393 -19.02 6.41 -12.93
C GLU A 393 -18.44 6.16 -14.34
N GLY A 394 -18.51 4.90 -14.77
CA GLY A 394 -18.14 4.46 -16.11
C GLY A 394 -16.85 3.64 -16.15
N GLN A 395 -16.36 3.45 -17.37
CA GLN A 395 -15.21 2.60 -17.65
C GLN A 395 -13.89 3.29 -17.26
N MET A 396 -13.13 2.59 -16.42
CA MET A 396 -11.84 3.01 -15.89
C MET A 396 -10.77 1.97 -16.24
N ILE A 397 -9.54 2.43 -16.45
CA ILE A 397 -8.35 1.59 -16.52
C ILE A 397 -7.63 1.71 -15.19
N CYS A 398 -7.52 0.59 -14.49
CA CYS A 398 -6.90 0.46 -13.18
C CYS A 398 -5.53 -0.20 -13.36
N SER A 399 -4.48 0.59 -13.15
CA SER A 399 -3.08 0.13 -13.23
C SER A 399 -2.50 -0.09 -11.85
N ILE A 400 -1.70 -1.14 -11.70
CA ILE A 400 -1.18 -1.55 -10.39
C ILE A 400 -0.17 -0.53 -9.84
N ASP A 401 -0.35 -0.16 -8.56
CA ASP A 401 0.61 0.61 -7.78
C ASP A 401 1.53 -0.36 -7.06
N LEU A 402 2.67 -0.66 -7.69
CA LEU A 402 3.68 -1.58 -7.16
C LEU A 402 4.26 -1.14 -5.81
N ALA A 403 4.25 0.15 -5.47
CA ALA A 403 4.80 0.65 -4.21
C ALA A 403 3.90 0.33 -3.01
N ARG A 404 2.59 0.17 -3.27
CA ARG A 404 1.55 -0.14 -2.29
C ARG A 404 1.05 -1.58 -2.36
N SER A 405 1.51 -2.34 -3.35
CA SER A 405 1.11 -3.73 -3.56
C SER A 405 2.13 -4.73 -3.00
N ARG A 406 1.63 -5.84 -2.46
CA ARG A 406 2.37 -7.07 -2.17
C ARG A 406 1.85 -8.15 -3.11
N VAL A 407 2.71 -8.60 -4.02
CA VAL A 407 2.41 -9.64 -5.01
C VAL A 407 3.23 -10.89 -4.65
N THR A 408 2.57 -12.02 -4.45
CA THR A 408 3.25 -13.30 -4.16
C THR A 408 2.94 -14.36 -5.20
N SER A 409 1.76 -14.33 -5.84
CA SER A 409 1.39 -15.27 -6.91
C SER A 409 0.47 -14.68 -8.00
N ALA A 410 -0.18 -13.54 -7.73
CA ALA A 410 -1.13 -12.93 -8.66
C ALA A 410 -0.47 -12.34 -9.91
N LYS A 411 -1.27 -12.24 -10.99
CA LYS A 411 -0.94 -11.43 -12.16
C LYS A 411 -1.11 -9.95 -11.84
N THR A 412 -0.35 -9.11 -12.54
CA THR A 412 -0.28 -7.66 -12.33
C THR A 412 -0.68 -6.87 -13.58
N ASP A 413 -1.55 -7.46 -14.41
CA ASP A 413 -2.08 -6.84 -15.62
C ASP A 413 -3.04 -5.70 -15.28
N ASP A 414 -3.21 -4.74 -16.19
CA ASP A 414 -4.19 -3.66 -16.02
C ASP A 414 -5.62 -4.23 -16.01
N ILE A 415 -6.47 -3.68 -15.14
CA ILE A 415 -7.87 -4.09 -14.98
C ILE A 415 -8.77 -3.02 -15.58
N VAL A 416 -9.70 -3.44 -16.44
CA VAL A 416 -10.79 -2.57 -16.89
C VAL A 416 -11.95 -2.68 -15.89
N LEU A 417 -12.24 -1.59 -15.21
CA LEU A 417 -13.31 -1.50 -14.21
C LEU A 417 -14.41 -0.58 -14.71
N ASP A 418 -15.58 -1.14 -15.04
CA ASP A 418 -16.78 -0.35 -15.36
C ASP A 418 -17.62 -0.20 -14.10
N TRP A 419 -17.55 0.97 -13.44
CA TRP A 419 -18.14 1.21 -12.13
C TRP A 419 -19.41 2.06 -12.20
N ARG A 420 -20.46 1.67 -11.47
CA ARG A 420 -21.67 2.47 -11.26
C ARG A 420 -21.86 2.83 -9.78
N LYS A 421 -22.53 3.94 -9.48
CA LYS A 421 -22.79 4.43 -8.11
C LYS A 421 -23.58 3.47 -7.23
N ASP A 422 -24.35 2.58 -7.84
CA ASP A 422 -25.10 1.52 -7.16
C ASP A 422 -24.21 0.33 -6.77
N GLY A 423 -22.90 0.39 -7.03
CA GLY A 423 -21.94 -0.67 -6.74
C GLY A 423 -21.92 -1.79 -7.77
N CYS A 424 -22.63 -1.62 -8.89
CA CYS A 424 -22.56 -2.58 -9.98
C CYS A 424 -21.27 -2.39 -10.77
N VAL A 425 -20.59 -3.51 -11.04
CA VAL A 425 -19.41 -3.59 -11.91
C VAL A 425 -19.73 -4.35 -13.19
N ALA A 426 -19.42 -3.74 -14.33
CA ALA A 426 -19.60 -4.29 -15.68
C ALA A 426 -21.01 -4.86 -15.96
N GLY A 427 -22.04 -4.30 -15.31
CA GLY A 427 -23.44 -4.76 -15.45
C GLY A 427 -23.73 -6.14 -14.84
N ARG A 428 -22.75 -6.82 -14.23
CA ARG A 428 -22.84 -8.24 -13.86
C ARG A 428 -22.60 -8.53 -12.39
N THR A 429 -21.71 -7.77 -11.75
CA THR A 429 -21.28 -8.06 -10.38
C THR A 429 -21.71 -6.95 -9.44
N GLN A 430 -22.61 -7.27 -8.52
CA GLN A 430 -23.04 -6.34 -7.48
C GLN A 430 -22.06 -6.37 -6.29
N TYR A 431 -21.49 -5.22 -5.95
CA TYR A 431 -20.72 -5.02 -4.72
C TYR A 431 -21.68 -4.72 -3.57
N GLY A 432 -21.34 -5.21 -2.37
CA GLY A 432 -22.04 -4.87 -1.14
C GLY A 432 -21.49 -3.59 -0.53
N LEU A 433 -22.32 -2.90 0.25
CA LEU A 433 -21.93 -1.70 0.98
C LEU A 433 -22.01 -1.96 2.48
N ASP A 434 -20.89 -1.91 3.19
CA ASP A 434 -20.84 -1.91 4.65
C ASP A 434 -20.07 -0.68 5.15
N LYS A 435 -20.68 0.10 6.06
CA LYS A 435 -20.08 1.30 6.68
C LYS A 435 -19.46 2.32 5.71
N GLY A 436 -19.92 2.36 4.46
CA GLY A 436 -19.40 3.27 3.43
C GLY A 436 -18.30 2.68 2.55
N ASP A 437 -17.87 1.45 2.81
CA ASP A 437 -16.87 0.74 2.01
C ASP A 437 -17.56 -0.26 1.07
N TRP A 438 -17.30 -0.09 -0.23
CA TRP A 438 -17.76 -1.02 -1.25
C TRP A 438 -16.85 -2.24 -1.28
N ALA A 439 -17.41 -3.42 -1.08
CA ALA A 439 -16.66 -4.66 -1.06
C ALA A 439 -17.40 -5.82 -1.72
N ARG A 440 -16.63 -6.70 -2.36
CA ARG A 440 -17.11 -7.95 -2.93
C ARG A 440 -16.18 -9.10 -2.56
N VAL A 441 -16.75 -10.16 -2.00
CA VAL A 441 -16.01 -11.39 -1.68
C VAL A 441 -16.20 -12.41 -2.80
N PHE A 442 -15.10 -12.96 -3.28
CA PHE A 442 -15.07 -14.02 -4.28
C PHE A 442 -14.47 -15.29 -3.67
N VAL A 443 -15.21 -16.40 -3.79
CA VAL A 443 -14.81 -17.73 -3.32
C VAL A 443 -14.94 -18.73 -4.49
N PRO A 444 -13.94 -18.80 -5.39
CA PRO A 444 -13.98 -19.69 -6.55
C PRO A 444 -13.99 -21.19 -6.18
N ASN A 445 -14.56 -21.99 -7.08
CA ASN A 445 -14.64 -23.45 -6.94
C ASN A 445 -13.35 -24.17 -7.37
N ASP A 446 -12.56 -23.57 -8.26
CA ASP A 446 -11.40 -24.15 -8.92
C ASP A 446 -10.05 -23.68 -8.34
N GLU A 447 -10.03 -22.56 -7.61
CA GLU A 447 -8.86 -22.03 -6.93
C GLU A 447 -9.00 -22.08 -5.40
N GLU A 448 -7.88 -22.31 -4.72
CA GLU A 448 -7.79 -22.30 -3.25
C GLU A 448 -7.43 -20.90 -2.72
N VAL A 449 -8.20 -19.89 -3.16
CA VAL A 449 -7.99 -18.47 -2.84
C VAL A 449 -9.33 -17.81 -2.60
N VAL A 450 -9.46 -17.06 -1.49
CA VAL A 450 -10.55 -16.09 -1.31
C VAL A 450 -10.03 -14.71 -1.65
N SER A 451 -10.76 -13.95 -2.47
CA SER A 451 -10.41 -12.58 -2.82
C SER A 451 -11.47 -11.60 -2.30
N VAL A 452 -11.02 -10.53 -1.66
CA VAL A 452 -11.88 -9.43 -1.21
C VAL A 452 -11.50 -8.19 -2.02
N ASN A 453 -12.43 -7.73 -2.85
CA ASN A 453 -12.22 -6.62 -3.76
C ASN A 453 -12.93 -5.40 -3.19
N HIS A 454 -12.18 -4.32 -3.00
CA HIS A 454 -12.66 -3.04 -2.51
C HIS A 454 -12.52 -1.97 -3.58
N TYR A 455 -13.49 -1.07 -3.66
CA TYR A 455 -13.39 0.11 -4.52
C TYR A 455 -13.71 1.38 -3.75
N ASP A 456 -12.76 2.31 -3.73
CA ASP A 456 -12.94 3.65 -3.19
C ASP A 456 -13.08 4.64 -4.35
N ALA A 457 -14.31 5.07 -4.61
CA ALA A 457 -14.63 6.00 -5.69
C ALA A 457 -14.05 7.41 -5.48
N ALA A 458 -13.85 7.85 -4.22
CA ALA A 458 -13.28 9.15 -3.92
C ALA A 458 -11.76 9.19 -4.17
N ARG A 459 -11.09 8.07 -3.87
CA ARG A 459 -9.64 7.89 -4.11
C ARG A 459 -9.32 7.31 -5.49
N ARG A 460 -10.33 6.81 -6.22
CA ARG A 460 -10.17 6.01 -7.45
C ARG A 460 -9.19 4.86 -7.24
N GLU A 461 -9.31 4.21 -6.10
CA GLU A 461 -8.45 3.11 -5.68
C GLU A 461 -9.25 1.82 -5.75
N TYR A 462 -8.73 0.84 -6.48
CA TYR A 462 -9.25 -0.52 -6.49
C TYR A 462 -8.25 -1.42 -5.78
N ARG A 463 -8.70 -2.13 -4.74
CA ARG A 463 -7.85 -2.96 -3.91
C ARG A 463 -8.36 -4.40 -3.92
N ILE A 464 -7.47 -5.35 -4.15
CA ILE A 464 -7.75 -6.78 -4.08
C ILE A 464 -6.89 -7.37 -2.97
N GLU A 465 -7.53 -7.93 -1.96
CA GLU A 465 -6.86 -8.68 -0.90
C GLU A 465 -7.09 -10.18 -1.13
N ARG A 466 -6.02 -10.95 -1.30
CA ARG A 466 -6.09 -12.39 -1.58
C ARG A 466 -5.61 -13.19 -0.37
N PHE A 467 -6.43 -14.14 0.03
CA PHE A 467 -6.19 -15.07 1.13
C PHE A 467 -5.98 -16.46 0.53
N LEU A 468 -4.74 -16.94 0.54
CA LEU A 468 -4.36 -18.24 0.01
C LEU A 468 -4.65 -19.30 1.08
N LEU A 469 -5.88 -19.76 1.17
CA LEU A 469 -6.35 -20.65 2.21
C LEU A 469 -6.01 -22.13 1.96
N GLY A 470 -5.94 -22.92 3.03
CA GLY A 470 -5.86 -24.38 2.94
C GLY A 470 -7.22 -25.01 2.65
N ARG A 471 -7.21 -26.29 2.27
CA ARG A 471 -8.41 -27.00 1.81
C ARG A 471 -9.60 -26.93 2.76
N THR A 472 -9.36 -27.19 4.05
CA THR A 472 -10.42 -27.13 5.06
C THR A 472 -11.03 -25.74 5.20
N ALA A 473 -10.21 -24.69 5.18
CA ALA A 473 -10.67 -23.31 5.27
C ALA A 473 -11.41 -22.87 3.99
N MET A 474 -10.95 -23.31 2.81
CA MET A 474 -11.68 -23.08 1.55
C MET A 474 -13.03 -23.79 1.52
N SER A 475 -13.10 -25.04 1.97
CA SER A 475 -14.37 -25.78 2.09
C SER A 475 -15.36 -25.04 2.98
N ALA A 476 -14.92 -24.55 4.14
CA ALA A 476 -15.76 -23.75 5.04
C ALA A 476 -16.20 -22.42 4.39
N ALA A 477 -15.29 -21.73 3.67
CA ALA A 477 -15.63 -20.50 2.95
C ALA A 477 -16.63 -20.73 1.82
N ARG A 478 -16.53 -21.86 1.10
CA ARG A 478 -17.48 -22.26 0.03
C ARG A 478 -18.85 -22.61 0.61
N GLU A 479 -18.88 -23.33 1.73
CA GLU A 479 -20.11 -23.65 2.45
C GLU A 479 -20.82 -22.37 2.92
N GLU A 480 -20.09 -21.43 3.51
CA GLU A 480 -20.65 -20.14 3.91
C GLU A 480 -21.08 -19.30 2.70
N ARG A 481 -20.31 -19.29 1.61
CA ARG A 481 -20.70 -18.59 0.37
C ARG A 481 -22.00 -19.14 -0.22
N ALA A 482 -22.28 -20.43 -0.05
CA ALA A 482 -23.50 -21.08 -0.55
C ALA A 482 -24.77 -20.71 0.25
N THR A 483 -24.64 -20.06 1.42
CA THR A 483 -25.81 -19.68 2.25
C THR A 483 -26.59 -18.49 1.68
N TYR A 484 -25.97 -17.69 0.81
CA TYR A 484 -26.59 -16.50 0.22
C TYR A 484 -26.38 -16.42 -1.30
N THR A 485 -27.24 -15.65 -1.96
CA THR A 485 -27.14 -15.37 -3.41
C THR A 485 -26.94 -13.90 -3.62
N ALA A 486 -25.89 -13.55 -4.36
CA ALA A 486 -25.64 -12.17 -4.70
C ALA A 486 -26.77 -11.59 -5.57
N PRO A 487 -27.32 -10.42 -5.23
CA PRO A 487 -28.33 -9.78 -6.04
C PRO A 487 -27.80 -9.39 -7.42
N SER A 488 -28.70 -9.32 -8.40
CA SER A 488 -28.40 -8.74 -9.71
C SER A 488 -28.14 -7.22 -9.60
N CYS A 489 -27.42 -6.68 -10.57
CA CYS A 489 -27.18 -5.24 -10.63
C CYS A 489 -28.49 -4.45 -10.70
N GLY A 490 -28.61 -3.40 -9.89
CA GLY A 490 -29.80 -2.56 -9.82
C GLY A 490 -30.91 -3.06 -8.90
N ALA A 491 -30.62 -4.02 -8.01
CA ALA A 491 -31.58 -4.56 -7.03
C ALA A 491 -32.01 -3.58 -5.91
N GLY A 492 -31.42 -2.39 -5.84
CA GLY A 492 -31.76 -1.36 -4.85
C GLY A 492 -30.84 -1.36 -3.61
N GLU A 493 -30.91 -0.28 -2.83
CA GLU A 493 -29.98 -0.03 -1.71
C GLU A 493 -30.10 -1.04 -0.56
N ASP A 494 -31.29 -1.59 -0.32
CA ASP A 494 -31.52 -2.58 0.74
C ASP A 494 -30.79 -3.90 0.44
N ALA A 495 -30.92 -4.40 -0.79
CA ALA A 495 -30.25 -5.62 -1.24
C ALA A 495 -28.71 -5.47 -1.23
N VAL A 496 -28.21 -4.27 -1.54
CA VAL A 496 -26.78 -3.94 -1.48
C VAL A 496 -26.24 -3.99 -0.06
N ARG A 497 -27.00 -3.49 0.93
CA ARG A 497 -26.63 -3.53 2.35
C ARG A 497 -26.76 -4.93 2.93
N GLU A 498 -27.80 -5.68 2.52
CA GLU A 498 -27.98 -7.08 2.89
C GLU A 498 -26.79 -7.93 2.42
N LEU A 499 -26.40 -7.80 1.14
CA LEU A 499 -25.19 -8.46 0.62
C LEU A 499 -23.93 -8.10 1.42
N GLY A 500 -23.78 -6.83 1.82
CA GLY A 500 -22.67 -6.40 2.68
C GLY A 500 -22.65 -7.15 4.02
N ALA A 501 -23.82 -7.30 4.65
CA ALA A 501 -23.98 -8.03 5.91
C ALA A 501 -23.74 -9.54 5.74
N GLU A 502 -24.29 -10.17 4.70
CA GLU A 502 -24.14 -11.61 4.43
C GLU A 502 -22.67 -12.02 4.22
N GLN A 503 -21.88 -11.18 3.53
CA GLN A 503 -20.45 -11.42 3.32
C GLN A 503 -19.63 -11.38 4.63
N THR A 504 -20.15 -10.80 5.72
CA THR A 504 -19.42 -10.59 6.98
C THR A 504 -19.01 -11.91 7.64
N ALA A 505 -19.79 -12.97 7.49
CA ALA A 505 -19.46 -14.29 8.03
C ALA A 505 -18.16 -14.83 7.43
N ILE A 506 -18.04 -14.78 6.10
CA ILE A 506 -16.82 -15.17 5.39
C ILE A 506 -15.66 -14.27 5.81
N LEU A 507 -15.84 -12.94 5.78
CA LEU A 507 -14.80 -11.98 6.15
C LEU A 507 -14.24 -12.20 7.56
N SER A 508 -15.11 -12.56 8.52
CA SER A 508 -14.72 -12.81 9.91
C SER A 508 -13.97 -14.13 10.11
N ALA A 509 -14.16 -15.09 9.19
CA ALA A 509 -13.44 -16.37 9.18
C ALA A 509 -12.08 -16.29 8.47
N LEU A 510 -11.83 -15.23 7.70
CA LEU A 510 -10.54 -15.03 7.03
C LEU A 510 -9.43 -14.69 8.04
N PRO A 511 -8.17 -15.06 7.75
CA PRO A 511 -7.01 -14.58 8.50
C PRO A 511 -7.00 -13.06 8.61
N SER A 512 -6.43 -12.53 9.69
CA SER A 512 -6.37 -11.07 9.92
C SER A 512 -5.50 -10.29 8.93
N ARG A 513 -4.69 -10.99 8.12
CA ARG A 513 -3.87 -10.40 7.06
C ARG A 513 -3.96 -11.24 5.80
N PRO A 514 -4.09 -10.60 4.62
CA PRO A 514 -4.01 -11.32 3.36
C PRO A 514 -2.58 -11.72 3.05
N ASN A 515 -2.42 -12.74 2.21
CA ASN A 515 -1.14 -13.12 1.64
C ASN A 515 -0.69 -12.09 0.58
N GLU A 516 -1.65 -11.58 -0.20
CA GLU A 516 -1.42 -10.61 -1.26
C GLU A 516 -2.35 -9.41 -1.13
N ARG A 517 -1.80 -8.24 -1.44
CA ARG A 517 -2.57 -7.00 -1.55
C ARG A 517 -2.21 -6.35 -2.87
N LEU A 518 -3.15 -6.26 -3.78
CA LEU A 518 -2.98 -5.58 -5.06
C LEU A 518 -3.73 -4.26 -4.98
N VAL A 519 -3.00 -3.15 -5.04
CA VAL A 519 -3.57 -1.81 -5.04
C VAL A 519 -3.44 -1.25 -6.44
N TYR A 520 -4.55 -0.86 -7.04
CA TYR A 520 -4.61 -0.26 -8.36
C TYR A 520 -5.07 1.20 -8.26
N ARG A 521 -4.49 2.05 -9.10
CA ARG A 521 -4.96 3.42 -9.32
C ARG A 521 -5.75 3.45 -10.61
N CYS A 522 -7.00 3.89 -10.51
CA CYS A 522 -7.92 3.91 -11.63
C CYS A 522 -7.96 5.30 -12.26
N SER A 523 -7.88 5.34 -13.59
CA SER A 523 -8.05 6.54 -14.40
C SER A 523 -9.15 6.33 -15.43
N PRO A 524 -9.88 7.39 -15.85
CA PRO A 524 -10.90 7.26 -16.89
C PRO A 524 -10.32 6.67 -18.16
N ALA A 525 -11.03 5.69 -18.75
CA ALA A 525 -10.61 5.13 -20.04
C ALA A 525 -10.59 6.25 -21.12
N PRO A 526 -9.61 6.25 -22.03
CA PRO A 526 -9.56 7.23 -23.12
C PRO A 526 -10.80 7.11 -24.01
N ALA A 527 -11.30 8.25 -24.50
CA ALA A 527 -12.56 8.36 -25.27
C ALA A 527 -12.68 7.37 -26.45
N ALA A 528 -11.55 7.02 -27.10
CA ALA A 528 -11.52 6.04 -28.19
C ALA A 528 -11.94 4.61 -27.79
N MET A 529 -11.85 4.25 -26.51
CA MET A 529 -12.35 2.97 -25.97
C MET A 529 -13.78 3.06 -25.47
N GLN A 530 -14.24 4.26 -25.08
CA GLN A 530 -15.62 4.50 -24.68
C GLN A 530 -16.59 4.34 -25.87
N ASP A 531 -16.18 4.74 -27.07
CA ASP A 531 -16.98 4.61 -28.31
C ASP A 531 -17.11 3.16 -28.83
N MET A 532 -16.26 2.21 -28.37
CA MET A 532 -16.41 0.80 -28.71
C MET A 532 -17.49 0.08 -27.87
N ALA A 533 -17.99 0.72 -26.80
CA ALA A 533 -19.04 0.16 -25.95
C ALA A 533 -20.46 0.30 -26.54
N ASP A 534 -20.65 1.14 -27.56
CA ASP A 534 -21.95 1.40 -28.18
C ASP A 534 -22.25 0.52 -29.41
N LYS A 535 -21.45 -0.53 -29.61
CA LYS A 535 -21.61 -1.50 -30.70
C LYS A 535 -21.72 -2.93 -30.15
N PRO A 536 -22.87 -3.60 -30.28
CA PRO A 536 -22.94 -5.01 -29.93
C PRO A 536 -22.34 -5.81 -31.09
N ASP A 537 -21.14 -6.37 -30.94
CA ASP A 537 -20.92 -7.80 -31.26
C ASP A 537 -19.49 -8.33 -31.02
N SER A 538 -19.50 -9.55 -30.47
CA SER A 538 -18.61 -10.69 -30.69
C SER A 538 -17.10 -10.58 -30.43
N GLN A 539 -16.64 -11.50 -29.57
CA GLN A 539 -15.26 -12.04 -29.47
C GLN A 539 -14.19 -11.13 -28.85
N ASN A 540 -14.19 -11.06 -27.53
CA ASN A 540 -12.95 -11.15 -26.74
C ASN A 540 -13.29 -11.54 -25.30
N ASP A 541 -13.29 -12.84 -25.03
CA ASP A 541 -13.31 -13.40 -23.69
C ASP A 541 -11.92 -13.22 -23.04
N PRO A 542 -11.77 -12.46 -21.95
CA PRO A 542 -10.71 -12.73 -21.00
C PRO A 542 -11.12 -14.00 -20.23
N ALA A 543 -10.50 -15.12 -20.58
CA ALA A 543 -10.75 -16.42 -20.00
C ALA A 543 -10.70 -16.41 -18.45
N GLY A 544 -11.76 -16.96 -17.84
CA GLY A 544 -11.67 -17.65 -16.55
C GLY A 544 -12.30 -16.95 -15.34
N LEU A 545 -13.59 -16.64 -15.39
CA LEU A 545 -14.46 -16.48 -14.20
C LEU A 545 -15.76 -17.21 -14.51
N ASN A 546 -15.72 -18.54 -14.44
CA ASN A 546 -16.91 -19.39 -14.57
C ASN A 546 -17.42 -19.72 -13.17
N ASP A 547 -18.46 -19.00 -12.75
CA ASP A 547 -19.40 -19.46 -11.72
C ASP A 547 -20.47 -20.32 -12.42
N GLU A 548 -20.36 -21.64 -12.27
CA GLU A 548 -21.49 -22.53 -11.97
C GLU A 548 -21.15 -23.32 -10.70
#